data_AF-A0A2S6SI96-F1
#
_entry.id   AF-A0A2S6SI96-F1
#
_cell.length_a   1.000
_cell.length_b   1.000
_cell.length_c   1.000
_cell.angle_alpha   90.00
_cell.angle_beta   90.00
_cell.angle_gamma   90.00
#
_symmetry.space_group_name_H-M   'P 1'
#
loop_
_entity.id
_entity.type
_entity.pdbx_description
1 polymer ?
#
loop_
_entity_poly.entity_id
_entity_poly.type
_entity_poly.pdbx_seq_one_letter_code
_entity_poly.pdbx_strand_id
1 'polypeptide(L)'
;MSFRLEEKLNIDNNNLFIFKKWLYTNNAKKIYDGRIISSIYFDNIRMDSYKDSNEGITPRKKIRLRSYNNNFDYKNKGGQLEIKISSTEGRYKSIINKNNIDSILKLGLFDKDYGTCKPKVIVSYYRSYFNVLNMRLTLDEKINYQKYGRNLTRLQDNSFIAEIKSDNIKNLNYIYDKFNFTRIKFSKYCRAIERLKLV
;
A
#
# COMPACT_ATOMS: atom_id res chain seq x y z
N MET A 1 17.08 12.45 8.73
CA MET A 1 15.65 12.13 8.50
C MET A 1 15.11 13.13 7.49
N SER A 2 14.50 12.69 6.39
CA SER A 2 13.77 13.60 5.49
C SER A 2 12.28 13.37 5.64
N PHE A 3 11.55 14.44 5.97
CA PHE A 3 10.10 14.45 5.95
C PHE A 3 9.63 14.43 4.49
N ARG A 4 8.64 13.59 4.18
CA ARG A 4 8.10 13.45 2.83
C ARG A 4 6.60 13.70 2.86
N LEU A 5 6.11 14.53 1.95
CA LEU A 5 4.70 14.68 1.69
C LEU A 5 4.20 13.50 0.85
N GLU A 6 3.09 12.89 1.30
CA GLU A 6 2.43 11.78 0.61
C GLU A 6 0.93 12.03 0.56
N GLU A 7 0.40 12.26 -0.64
CA GLU A 7 -1.03 12.46 -0.90
C GLU A 7 -1.59 11.34 -1.75
N LYS A 8 -2.83 10.92 -1.48
CA LYS A 8 -3.52 9.89 -2.25
C LYS A 8 -4.79 10.42 -2.87
N LEU A 9 -4.97 10.09 -4.13
CA LEU A 9 -6.11 10.49 -4.94
C LEU A 9 -6.91 9.24 -5.31
N ASN A 10 -8.23 9.36 -5.21
CA ASN A 10 -9.15 8.41 -5.81
C ASN A 10 -9.38 8.81 -7.26
N ILE A 11 -9.06 7.90 -8.18
CA ILE A 11 -9.37 8.06 -9.58
C ILE A 11 -10.45 7.02 -9.90
N ASP A 12 -11.68 7.48 -10.03
CA ASP A 12 -12.77 6.61 -10.45
C ASP A 12 -12.61 6.25 -11.94
N ASN A 13 -13.25 5.16 -12.36
CA ASN A 13 -13.11 4.65 -13.73
C ASN A 13 -13.46 5.72 -14.78
N ASN A 14 -14.50 6.52 -14.52
CA ASN A 14 -14.91 7.63 -15.39
C ASN A 14 -13.84 8.73 -15.49
N ASN A 15 -13.06 8.92 -14.42
CA ASN A 15 -12.01 9.93 -14.34
C ASN A 15 -10.64 9.41 -14.77
N LEU A 16 -10.49 8.11 -15.03
CA LEU A 16 -9.21 7.53 -15.43
C LEU A 16 -8.70 8.11 -16.75
N PHE A 17 -9.59 8.31 -17.71
CA PHE A 17 -9.25 8.95 -18.98
C PHE A 17 -8.76 10.39 -18.75
N ILE A 18 -9.48 11.15 -17.93
CA ILE A 18 -9.11 12.53 -17.57
C ILE A 18 -7.76 12.56 -16.87
N PHE A 19 -7.51 11.64 -15.95
CA PHE A 19 -6.23 11.53 -15.24
C PHE A 19 -5.07 11.20 -16.18
N LYS A 20 -5.25 10.26 -17.11
CA LYS A 20 -4.23 9.92 -18.12
C LYS A 20 -3.98 11.08 -19.08
N LYS A 21 -5.02 11.79 -19.52
CA LYS A 21 -4.89 13.02 -20.31
C LYS A 21 -4.13 14.09 -19.54
N TRP A 22 -4.46 14.30 -18.27
CA TRP A 22 -3.76 15.26 -17.40
C TRP A 22 -2.27 14.92 -17.28
N LEU A 23 -1.90 13.65 -17.11
CA LEU A 23 -0.51 13.21 -17.09
C LEU A 23 0.22 13.56 -18.40
N TYR A 24 -0.42 13.29 -19.54
CA TYR A 24 0.13 13.61 -20.85
C TYR A 24 0.33 15.12 -21.03
N THR A 25 -0.69 15.94 -20.72
CA THR A 25 -0.62 17.40 -20.81
C THR A 25 0.44 18.01 -19.88
N ASN A 26 0.73 17.38 -18.74
CA ASN A 26 1.76 17.83 -17.81
C ASN A 26 3.13 17.17 -18.05
N ASN A 27 3.36 16.59 -19.24
CA ASN A 27 4.63 15.98 -19.65
C ASN A 27 5.15 14.94 -18.64
N ALA A 28 4.24 14.13 -18.08
CA ALA A 28 4.62 13.07 -17.14
C ALA A 28 5.55 12.06 -17.83
N LYS A 29 6.70 11.81 -17.22
CA LYS A 29 7.70 10.84 -17.71
C LYS A 29 7.59 9.55 -16.94
N LYS A 30 7.53 8.41 -17.64
CA LYS A 30 7.62 7.09 -17.00
C LYS A 30 9.05 6.93 -16.44
N ILE A 31 9.16 6.63 -15.15
CA ILE A 31 10.47 6.50 -14.47
C ILE A 31 10.88 5.04 -14.25
N TYR A 32 9.92 4.12 -14.24
CA TYR A 32 10.16 2.69 -14.13
C TYR A 32 9.11 1.90 -14.88
N ASP A 33 9.44 0.67 -15.25
CA ASP A 33 8.43 -0.27 -15.71
C ASP A 33 7.41 -0.59 -14.63
N GLY A 34 6.16 -0.59 -15.10
CA GLY A 34 5.04 -0.96 -14.27
C GLY A 34 5.14 -2.43 -13.92
N ARG A 35 4.84 -2.76 -12.68
CA ARG A 35 5.05 -4.11 -12.13
C ARG A 35 3.93 -4.50 -11.19
N ILE A 36 3.72 -5.79 -11.08
CA ILE A 36 2.79 -6.34 -10.11
C ILE A 36 3.49 -6.40 -8.76
N ILE A 37 2.78 -5.88 -7.76
CA ILE A 37 3.18 -5.94 -6.37
C ILE A 37 2.17 -6.81 -5.66
N SER A 38 2.67 -7.69 -4.79
CA SER A 38 1.84 -8.47 -3.89
C SER A 38 2.32 -8.31 -2.46
N SER A 39 1.41 -8.28 -1.49
CA SER A 39 1.72 -8.12 -0.08
C SER A 39 0.79 -8.96 0.78
N ILE A 40 1.36 -9.81 1.63
CA ILE A 40 0.63 -10.49 2.70
C ILE A 40 0.68 -9.60 3.93
N TYR A 41 -0.47 -9.19 4.45
CA TYR A 41 -0.57 -8.43 5.69
C TYR A 41 -0.78 -9.35 6.88
N PHE A 42 -0.10 -9.04 7.98
CA PHE A 42 -0.17 -9.76 9.23
C PHE A 42 -0.93 -8.93 10.25
N ASP A 43 -1.74 -9.61 11.05
CA ASP A 43 -2.43 -9.00 12.20
C ASP A 43 -2.63 -10.06 13.27
N ASN A 44 -2.91 -9.61 14.49
CA ASN A 44 -3.20 -10.51 15.60
C ASN A 44 -4.62 -11.08 15.49
N ILE A 45 -5.01 -11.92 16.44
CA ILE A 45 -6.34 -12.55 16.42
C ILE A 45 -7.46 -11.51 16.59
N ARG A 46 -7.20 -10.43 17.33
CA ARG A 46 -8.15 -9.36 17.66
C ARG A 46 -8.27 -8.28 16.56
N MET A 47 -7.44 -8.38 15.52
CA MET A 47 -7.35 -7.43 14.41
C MET A 47 -7.00 -6.01 14.87
N ASP A 48 -6.15 -5.89 15.89
CA ASP A 48 -5.85 -4.61 16.53
C ASP A 48 -5.14 -3.64 15.58
N SER A 49 -4.22 -4.12 14.73
CA SER A 49 -3.54 -3.21 13.78
C SER A 49 -4.49 -2.67 12.71
N TYR A 50 -5.52 -3.44 12.33
CA TYR A 50 -6.61 -2.99 11.49
C TYR A 50 -7.44 -1.92 12.18
N LYS A 51 -7.88 -2.15 13.42
CA LYS A 51 -8.69 -1.20 14.20
C LYS A 51 -7.96 0.14 14.34
N ASP A 52 -6.72 0.12 14.81
CA ASP A 52 -5.88 1.32 14.94
C ASP A 52 -5.74 2.06 13.60
N SER A 53 -5.59 1.30 12.52
CA SER A 53 -5.44 1.86 11.18
C SER A 53 -6.71 2.47 10.62
N ASN A 54 -7.86 1.90 10.97
CA ASN A 54 -9.17 2.35 10.53
C ASN A 54 -9.60 3.61 11.30
N GLU A 55 -9.44 3.58 12.62
CA GLU A 55 -9.74 4.69 13.52
C GLU A 55 -8.70 5.82 13.44
N GLY A 56 -7.51 5.51 12.92
CA GLY A 56 -6.44 6.49 12.73
C GLY A 56 -5.60 6.76 13.98
N ILE A 57 -5.65 5.87 14.98
CA ILE A 57 -4.88 5.93 16.22
C ILE A 57 -3.37 5.93 15.91
N THR A 58 -2.60 6.64 16.72
CA THR A 58 -1.13 6.68 16.66
C THR A 58 -0.55 6.49 18.06
N PRO A 59 0.56 5.74 18.22
CA PRO A 59 1.30 5.03 17.17
C PRO A 59 0.56 3.78 16.69
N ARG A 60 0.62 3.51 15.38
CA ARG A 60 0.06 2.29 14.77
C ARG A 60 1.04 1.65 13.82
N LYS A 61 0.91 0.33 13.59
CA LYS A 61 1.80 -0.38 12.65
C LYS A 61 1.04 -1.23 11.65
N LYS A 62 1.66 -1.42 10.48
CA LYS A 62 1.26 -2.41 9.48
C LYS A 62 2.43 -3.29 9.18
N ILE A 63 2.25 -4.60 9.40
CA ILE A 63 3.28 -5.61 9.17
C ILE A 63 2.91 -6.36 7.90
N ARG A 64 3.84 -6.45 6.96
CA ARG A 64 3.57 -7.11 5.67
C ARG A 64 4.79 -7.78 5.09
N LEU A 65 4.58 -8.91 4.44
CA LEU A 65 5.57 -9.54 3.56
C LEU A 65 5.24 -9.13 2.11
N ARG A 66 6.13 -8.36 1.48
CA ARG A 66 5.93 -7.81 0.14
C ARG A 66 6.84 -8.46 -0.88
N SER A 67 6.32 -8.73 -2.07
CA SER A 67 7.08 -9.24 -3.23
C SER A 67 6.68 -8.50 -4.51
N TYR A 68 7.54 -8.58 -5.53
CA TYR A 68 7.37 -8.00 -6.86
C TYR A 68 7.12 -9.11 -7.90
N ASN A 69 6.14 -9.99 -7.66
CA ASN A 69 5.84 -11.12 -8.54
C ASN A 69 4.33 -11.45 -8.57
N ASN A 70 3.88 -12.07 -9.67
CA ASN A 70 2.50 -12.47 -9.92
C ASN A 70 2.12 -13.77 -9.20
N ASN A 71 3.10 -14.63 -8.93
CA ASN A 71 2.83 -16.01 -8.51
C ASN A 71 2.80 -16.21 -6.99
N PHE A 72 2.81 -15.12 -6.21
CA PHE A 72 2.90 -15.20 -4.74
C PHE A 72 4.10 -16.01 -4.23
N ASP A 73 5.13 -16.18 -5.06
CA ASP A 73 6.39 -16.82 -4.67
C ASP A 73 7.24 -15.81 -3.89
N TYR A 74 7.00 -15.74 -2.58
CA TYR A 74 7.75 -14.87 -1.66
C TYR A 74 9.11 -15.47 -1.28
N LYS A 75 9.32 -16.78 -1.49
CA LYS A 75 10.50 -17.52 -1.06
C LYS A 75 11.65 -17.36 -2.04
N ASN A 76 11.45 -17.68 -3.31
CA ASN A 76 12.54 -17.73 -4.28
C ASN A 76 12.81 -16.37 -4.94
N LYS A 77 11.89 -15.40 -4.79
CA LYS A 77 11.96 -14.10 -5.47
C LYS A 77 12.07 -12.89 -4.53
N GLY A 78 12.63 -13.10 -3.33
CA GLY A 78 13.06 -11.99 -2.46
C GLY A 78 11.92 -11.26 -1.76
N GLY A 79 10.98 -11.99 -1.14
CA GLY A 79 9.97 -11.39 -0.27
C GLY A 79 10.61 -10.59 0.87
N GLN A 80 10.19 -9.34 1.04
CA GLN A 80 10.70 -8.44 2.08
C GLN A 80 9.67 -8.26 3.19
N LEU A 81 10.02 -8.64 4.41
CA LEU A 81 9.21 -8.33 5.57
C LEU A 81 9.39 -6.86 5.93
N GLU A 82 8.32 -6.09 5.78
CA GLU A 82 8.29 -4.65 6.03
C GLU A 82 7.40 -4.36 7.25
N ILE A 83 7.87 -3.53 8.17
CA ILE A 83 7.04 -2.89 9.20
C ILE A 83 6.93 -1.41 8.85
N LYS A 84 5.68 -0.94 8.76
CA LYS A 84 5.38 0.48 8.59
C LYS A 84 4.75 1.01 9.86
N ILE A 85 5.39 1.99 10.49
CA ILE A 85 4.93 2.64 11.70
C ILE A 85 4.42 4.03 11.33
N SER A 86 3.25 4.42 11.83
CA SER A 86 2.76 5.80 11.78
C SER A 86 2.59 6.28 13.21
N SER A 87 3.39 7.27 13.60
CA SER A 87 3.35 7.91 14.91
C SER A 87 3.05 9.41 14.77
N THR A 88 2.94 10.09 15.90
CA THR A 88 2.81 11.55 16.02
C THR A 88 4.00 12.28 15.40
N GLU A 89 5.19 11.70 15.50
CA GLU A 89 6.46 12.28 15.00
C GLU A 89 6.68 12.01 13.51
N GLY A 90 5.90 11.10 12.90
CA GLY A 90 5.99 10.82 11.47
C GLY A 90 5.75 9.36 11.08
N ARG A 91 6.20 9.01 9.87
CA ARG A 91 6.06 7.66 9.32
C ARG A 91 7.42 7.01 9.13
N TYR A 92 7.57 5.80 9.65
CA TYR A 92 8.80 5.03 9.59
C TYR A 92 8.57 3.71 8.86
N LYS A 93 9.55 3.26 8.10
CA LYS A 93 9.56 1.94 7.46
C LYS A 93 10.85 1.22 7.80
N SER A 94 10.74 0.04 8.39
CA SER A 94 11.86 -0.88 8.55
C SER A 94 11.68 -2.11 7.66
N ILE A 95 12.79 -2.64 7.17
CA ILE A 95 12.85 -3.94 6.49
C ILE A 95 13.54 -4.87 7.47
N ILE A 96 12.88 -5.99 7.78
CA ILE A 96 13.45 -7.02 8.63
C ILE A 96 13.97 -8.11 7.70
N ASN A 97 15.30 -8.25 7.64
CA ASN A 97 15.92 -9.39 6.99
C ASN A 97 15.66 -10.62 7.88
N LYS A 98 14.74 -11.49 7.44
CA LYS A 98 14.54 -12.80 8.06
C LYS A 98 14.74 -13.89 7.01
N ASN A 99 15.66 -14.80 7.32
CA ASN A 99 15.98 -15.92 6.45
C ASN A 99 14.88 -17.00 6.44
N ASN A 100 13.89 -16.93 7.34
CA ASN A 100 12.90 -17.98 7.54
C ASN A 100 11.46 -17.54 7.23
N ILE A 101 11.22 -17.13 5.97
CA ILE A 101 9.88 -16.71 5.49
C ILE A 101 8.82 -17.80 5.71
N ASP A 102 9.16 -19.07 5.49
CA ASP A 102 8.23 -20.20 5.63
C ASP A 102 7.69 -20.31 7.07
N SER A 103 8.57 -20.18 8.06
CA SER A 103 8.15 -20.18 9.46
C SER A 103 7.19 -19.03 9.78
N ILE A 104 7.44 -17.84 9.22
CA ILE A 104 6.61 -16.65 9.44
C ILE A 104 5.24 -16.83 8.82
N LEU A 105 5.18 -17.44 7.63
CA LEU A 105 3.93 -17.72 6.92
C LEU A 105 3.10 -18.82 7.61
N LYS A 106 3.74 -19.78 8.28
CA LYS A 106 3.07 -20.89 8.97
C LYS A 106 2.68 -20.54 10.41
N LEU A 107 3.61 -19.99 11.18
CA LEU A 107 3.47 -19.75 12.62
C LEU A 107 3.04 -18.32 12.95
N GLY A 108 3.34 -17.37 12.05
CA GLY A 108 3.22 -15.94 12.30
C GLY A 108 4.54 -15.34 12.82
N LEU A 109 4.45 -14.12 13.32
CA LEU A 109 5.55 -13.39 13.93
C LEU A 109 5.09 -12.75 15.23
N PHE A 110 6.01 -12.62 16.19
CA PHE A 110 5.76 -11.85 17.41
C PHE A 110 6.06 -10.37 17.15
N ASP A 111 5.14 -9.52 17.53
CA ASP A 111 5.27 -8.07 17.55
C ASP A 111 5.05 -7.57 18.99
N LYS A 112 5.86 -6.61 19.44
CA LYS A 112 5.82 -6.13 20.84
C LYS A 112 4.51 -5.43 21.22
N ASP A 113 3.82 -4.81 20.26
CA ASP A 113 2.63 -3.99 20.53
C ASP A 113 1.35 -4.77 20.23
N TYR A 114 1.39 -5.67 19.23
CA TYR A 114 0.22 -6.47 18.80
C TYR A 114 0.28 -7.95 19.21
N GLY A 115 1.37 -8.41 19.82
CA GLY A 115 1.60 -9.81 20.15
C GLY A 115 1.78 -10.70 18.92
N THR A 116 1.25 -11.92 18.96
CA THR A 116 1.37 -12.88 17.84
C THR A 116 0.51 -12.45 16.65
N CYS A 117 1.18 -12.05 15.57
CA CYS A 117 0.56 -11.63 14.32
C CYS A 117 0.68 -12.75 13.26
N LYS A 118 -0.45 -13.17 12.72
CA LYS A 118 -0.55 -14.21 11.67
C LYS A 118 -0.94 -13.56 10.34
N PRO A 119 -0.58 -14.18 9.19
CA PRO A 119 -1.00 -13.67 7.89
C PRO A 119 -2.53 -13.73 7.75
N LYS A 120 -3.14 -12.63 7.30
CA LYS A 120 -4.60 -12.45 7.23
C LYS A 120 -5.10 -12.30 5.81
N VAL A 121 -4.49 -11.39 5.05
CA VAL A 121 -4.93 -11.03 3.70
C VAL A 121 -3.76 -10.84 2.77
N ILE A 122 -4.00 -11.12 1.51
CA ILE A 122 -3.10 -10.87 0.39
C ILE A 122 -3.70 -9.74 -0.42
N VAL A 123 -2.88 -8.74 -0.73
CA VAL A 123 -3.23 -7.61 -1.59
C VAL A 123 -2.27 -7.61 -2.76
N SER A 124 -2.80 -7.68 -3.99
CA SER A 124 -2.01 -7.54 -5.21
C SER A 124 -2.55 -6.45 -6.11
N TYR A 125 -1.67 -5.81 -6.89
CA TYR A 125 -2.03 -4.72 -7.79
C TYR A 125 -0.92 -4.47 -8.80
N TYR A 126 -1.27 -3.89 -9.95
CA TYR A 126 -0.31 -3.38 -10.92
C TYR A 126 0.00 -1.92 -10.59
N ARG A 127 1.29 -1.57 -10.49
CA ARG A 127 1.73 -0.20 -10.23
C ARG A 127 2.51 0.37 -11.40
N SER A 128 2.08 1.52 -11.88
CA SER A 128 2.79 2.38 -12.83
C SER A 128 3.51 3.51 -12.10
N TYR A 129 4.64 3.99 -12.64
CA TYR A 129 5.49 4.99 -12.01
C TYR A 129 5.79 6.15 -12.96
N PHE A 130 5.54 7.37 -12.49
CA PHE A 130 5.72 8.59 -13.24
C PHE A 130 6.52 9.62 -12.43
N ASN A 131 7.25 10.47 -13.12
CA ASN A 131 7.72 11.75 -12.63
C ASN A 131 6.94 12.84 -13.36
N VAL A 132 6.27 13.70 -12.61
CA VAL A 132 5.44 14.78 -13.14
C VAL A 132 5.58 15.97 -12.22
N LEU A 133 5.87 17.15 -12.78
CA LEU A 133 6.12 18.37 -12.03
C LEU A 133 7.19 18.21 -10.91
N ASN A 134 8.28 17.49 -11.22
CA ASN A 134 9.35 17.13 -10.26
C ASN A 134 8.87 16.36 -9.02
N MET A 135 7.72 15.69 -9.11
CA MET A 135 7.17 14.84 -8.07
C MET A 135 7.01 13.42 -8.57
N ARG A 136 7.22 12.47 -7.67
CA ARG A 136 6.98 11.06 -7.96
C ARG A 136 5.48 10.79 -7.85
N LEU A 137 4.88 10.33 -8.93
CA LEU A 137 3.51 9.85 -8.95
C LEU A 137 3.49 8.34 -9.21
N THR A 138 2.64 7.61 -8.49
CA THR A 138 2.36 6.21 -8.79
C THR A 138 0.87 5.99 -8.99
N LEU A 139 0.49 5.14 -9.94
CA LEU A 139 -0.89 4.74 -10.18
C LEU A 139 -1.01 3.24 -9.90
N ASP A 140 -1.89 2.88 -8.98
CA ASP A 140 -2.20 1.50 -8.64
C ASP A 140 -3.53 1.08 -9.29
N GLU A 141 -3.48 0.03 -10.09
CA GLU A 141 -4.59 -0.50 -10.89
C GLU A 141 -4.79 -1.99 -10.62
N LYS A 142 -5.95 -2.54 -10.99
CA LYS A 142 -6.28 -3.96 -10.83
C LYS A 142 -6.02 -4.46 -9.40
N ILE A 143 -6.42 -3.67 -8.41
CA ILE A 143 -6.22 -4.00 -7.01
C ILE A 143 -7.09 -5.21 -6.67
N ASN A 144 -6.48 -6.24 -6.10
CA ASN A 144 -7.10 -7.49 -5.76
C ASN A 144 -6.87 -7.79 -4.28
N TYR A 145 -7.91 -8.31 -3.63
CA TYR A 145 -7.91 -8.72 -2.23
C TYR A 145 -8.22 -10.21 -2.15
N GLN A 146 -7.46 -10.92 -1.32
CA GLN A 146 -7.66 -12.33 -1.07
C GLN A 146 -7.43 -12.65 0.40
N LYS A 147 -8.23 -13.54 0.98
CA LYS A 147 -7.97 -14.08 2.32
C LYS A 147 -6.76 -15.01 2.27
N TYR A 148 -5.80 -14.82 3.17
CA TYR A 148 -4.64 -15.71 3.23
C TYR A 148 -5.08 -17.13 3.61
N GLY A 149 -4.49 -18.14 2.94
CA GLY A 149 -4.79 -19.56 3.16
C GLY A 149 -6.09 -20.06 2.51
N ARG A 150 -6.83 -19.23 1.76
CA ARG A 150 -7.99 -19.67 0.96
C ARG A 150 -7.86 -19.18 -0.48
N ASN A 151 -7.96 -20.09 -1.44
CA ASN A 151 -7.82 -19.78 -2.87
C ASN A 151 -9.10 -19.24 -3.52
N LEU A 152 -10.28 -19.54 -2.95
CA LEU A 152 -11.57 -19.26 -3.58
C LEU A 152 -12.04 -17.81 -3.48
N THR A 153 -11.55 -17.04 -2.50
CA THR A 153 -12.03 -15.68 -2.24
C THR A 153 -11.06 -14.65 -2.79
N ARG A 154 -11.18 -14.32 -4.09
CA ARG A 154 -10.49 -13.19 -4.71
C ARG A 154 -11.52 -12.13 -5.11
N LEU A 155 -11.35 -10.92 -4.58
CA LEU A 155 -12.18 -9.77 -4.90
C LEU A 155 -11.34 -8.72 -5.61
N GLN A 156 -11.84 -8.22 -6.72
CA GLN A 156 -11.22 -7.11 -7.44
C GLN A 156 -11.86 -5.78 -7.01
N ASP A 157 -11.03 -4.78 -6.78
CA ASP A 157 -11.45 -3.40 -6.55
C ASP A 157 -11.43 -2.64 -7.87
N ASN A 158 -12.49 -1.89 -8.14
CA ASN A 158 -12.61 -1.04 -9.33
C ASN A 158 -11.94 0.32 -9.15
N SER A 159 -11.32 0.58 -7.99
CA SER A 159 -10.66 1.86 -7.70
C SER A 159 -9.28 1.94 -8.32
N PHE A 160 -8.95 3.10 -8.89
CA PHE A 160 -7.60 3.45 -9.31
C PHE A 160 -7.03 4.43 -8.29
N ILE A 161 -5.89 4.09 -7.71
CA ILE A 161 -5.32 4.88 -6.61
C ILE A 161 -4.04 5.53 -7.08
N ALA A 162 -4.07 6.86 -7.24
CA ALA A 162 -2.85 7.61 -7.46
C ALA A 162 -2.25 8.05 -6.12
N GLU A 163 -0.93 7.97 -6.01
CA GLU A 163 -0.17 8.43 -4.84
C GLU A 163 0.93 9.38 -5.33
N ILE A 164 0.93 10.59 -4.79
CA ILE A 164 1.91 11.64 -5.07
C ILE A 164 2.88 11.68 -3.91
N LYS A 165 4.18 11.72 -4.21
CA LYS A 165 5.24 11.81 -3.21
C LYS A 165 6.20 12.94 -3.56
N SER A 166 6.43 13.82 -2.60
CA SER A 166 7.39 14.91 -2.72
C SER A 166 8.26 15.01 -1.48
N ASP A 167 9.56 15.18 -1.70
CA ASP A 167 10.56 15.35 -0.63
C ASP A 167 10.64 16.82 -0.16
N ASN A 168 9.92 17.73 -0.80
CA ASN A 168 9.86 19.15 -0.44
C ASN A 168 8.49 19.51 0.15
N ILE A 169 8.46 19.86 1.44
CA ILE A 169 7.24 20.23 2.17
C ILE A 169 6.58 21.49 1.57
N LYS A 170 7.34 22.39 0.95
CA LYS A 170 6.79 23.60 0.33
C LYS A 170 5.89 23.29 -0.87
N ASN A 171 5.92 22.07 -1.39
CA ASN A 171 5.09 21.65 -2.52
C ASN A 171 3.64 21.35 -2.14
N LEU A 172 3.23 21.45 -0.87
CA LEU A 172 1.88 21.12 -0.45
C LEU A 172 0.82 21.94 -1.22
N ASN A 173 0.91 23.26 -1.19
CA ASN A 173 -0.01 24.16 -1.91
C ASN A 173 0.05 23.89 -3.42
N TYR A 174 1.24 23.68 -3.96
CA TYR A 174 1.42 23.34 -5.36
C TYR A 174 0.75 22.01 -5.75
N ILE A 175 0.78 21.00 -4.88
CA ILE A 175 0.05 19.74 -5.06
C ILE A 175 -1.47 20.00 -5.04
N TYR A 176 -1.94 20.86 -4.14
CA TYR A 176 -3.35 21.26 -4.09
C TYR A 176 -3.82 21.92 -5.37
N ASP A 177 -3.04 22.87 -5.89
CA ASP A 177 -3.39 23.66 -7.06
C ASP A 177 -3.31 22.87 -8.38
N LYS A 178 -2.35 21.94 -8.48
CA LYS A 178 -2.08 21.21 -9.73
C LYS A 178 -2.83 19.89 -9.84
N PHE A 179 -3.15 19.25 -8.72
CA PHE A 179 -3.86 17.97 -8.69
C PHE A 179 -5.28 18.17 -8.19
N ASN A 180 -6.17 18.54 -9.12
CA ASN A 180 -7.60 18.74 -8.87
C ASN A 180 -8.37 17.41 -8.98
N PHE A 181 -7.96 16.44 -8.17
CA PHE A 181 -8.61 15.13 -8.06
C PHE A 181 -9.04 14.89 -6.60
N THR A 182 -10.04 14.03 -6.42
CA THR A 182 -10.58 13.69 -5.10
C THR A 182 -9.51 13.07 -4.22
N ARG A 183 -9.20 13.71 -3.09
CA ARG A 183 -8.27 13.19 -2.08
C ARG A 183 -8.95 12.20 -1.16
N ILE A 184 -8.24 11.14 -0.81
CA ILE A 184 -8.77 10.08 0.05
C ILE A 184 -7.77 9.59 1.08
N LYS A 185 -8.26 9.31 2.29
CA LYS A 185 -7.55 8.44 3.22
C LYS A 185 -7.73 7.00 2.77
N PHE A 186 -6.68 6.39 2.24
CA PHE A 186 -6.78 5.06 1.66
C PHE A 186 -5.70 4.09 2.12
N SER A 187 -6.16 2.94 2.60
CA SER A 187 -5.34 1.81 3.04
C SER A 187 -5.83 0.56 2.32
N LYS A 188 -5.02 0.03 1.39
CA LYS A 188 -5.32 -1.24 0.73
C LYS A 188 -5.53 -2.38 1.74
N TYR A 189 -4.85 -2.32 2.89
CA TYR A 189 -5.00 -3.29 3.96
C TYR A 189 -6.39 -3.22 4.60
N CYS A 190 -6.81 -2.03 5.05
CA CYS A 190 -8.12 -1.84 5.71
C CYS A 190 -9.25 -2.21 4.76
N ARG A 191 -9.15 -1.72 3.52
CA ARG A 191 -10.12 -2.03 2.47
C ARG A 191 -10.19 -3.52 2.14
N ALA A 192 -9.07 -4.26 2.23
CA ALA A 192 -9.08 -5.71 2.06
C ALA A 192 -9.86 -6.40 3.20
N ILE A 193 -9.65 -5.99 4.46
CA ILE A 193 -10.38 -6.52 5.62
C ILE A 193 -11.88 -6.28 5.49
N GLU A 194 -12.28 -5.05 5.16
CA GLU A 194 -13.68 -4.65 4.96
C GLU A 194 -14.34 -5.43 3.81
N ARG A 195 -13.70 -5.44 2.62
CA ARG A 195 -14.27 -6.10 1.43
C ARG A 195 -14.38 -7.60 1.58
N LEU A 196 -13.44 -8.23 2.29
CA LEU A 196 -13.47 -9.67 2.57
C LEU A 196 -14.30 -10.05 3.80
N LYS A 197 -14.92 -9.07 4.48
CA LYS A 197 -15.76 -9.27 5.68
C LYS A 197 -15.05 -10.10 6.75
N LEU A 198 -13.82 -9.71 7.09
CA LEU A 198 -12.99 -10.42 8.07
C LEU A 198 -13.12 -9.88 9.50
N VAL A 199 -13.80 -8.75 9.66
CA VAL A 199 -14.21 -8.11 10.91
C VAL A 199 -15.67 -7.74 10.77
#